data_AF-A0A0D0DA49-F1
#
_entry.id   AF-A0A0D0DA49-F1
#
_cell.length_a   1.000
_cell.length_b   1.000
_cell.length_c   1.000
_cell.angle_alpha   90.00
_cell.angle_beta   90.00
_cell.angle_gamma   90.00
#
_symmetry.space_group_name_H-M   'P 1'
#
loop_
_entity.id
_entity.type
_entity.pdbx_description
1 polymer ?
#
loop_
_entity_poly.entity_id
_entity_poly.type
_entity_poly.pdbx_seq_one_letter_code
_entity_poly.pdbx_strand_id
1 'polypeptide(L)'
;VTRVKISMEPLTITANILQGGCTRLVITALCLENLYHIYGDVKMDSEISTAVHASLEKHWVKANQGVFICTVMLNPFLCTSCFSSGVS
;
A
#
# COMPACT_ATOMS: atom_id res chain seq x y z
N VAL A 1 -21.55 -4.66 14.30
CA VAL A 1 -20.63 -3.56 14.71
C VAL A 1 -19.18 -4.04 14.87
N THR A 2 -18.93 -5.20 15.48
CA THR A 2 -17.57 -5.74 15.71
C THR A 2 -16.78 -6.09 14.44
N ARG A 3 -17.42 -6.69 13.42
CA ARG A 3 -16.76 -7.06 12.15
C ARG A 3 -16.22 -5.86 11.36
N VAL A 4 -17.00 -4.77 11.32
CA VAL A 4 -16.60 -3.50 10.67
C VAL A 4 -15.43 -2.85 11.43
N LYS A 5 -15.43 -2.94 12.76
CA LYS A 5 -14.37 -2.36 13.58
C LYS A 5 -13.02 -3.09 13.36
N ILE A 6 -13.07 -4.42 13.25
CA ILE A 6 -11.88 -5.25 12.94
C ILE A 6 -11.39 -4.98 11.52
N SER A 7 -12.29 -4.86 10.54
CA SER A 7 -11.86 -4.56 9.18
C SER A 7 -11.28 -3.15 9.05
N MET A 8 -11.77 -2.16 9.80
CA MET A 8 -11.27 -0.77 9.72
C MET A 8 -9.98 -0.49 10.51
N GLU A 9 -9.53 -1.41 11.36
CA GLU A 9 -8.33 -1.24 12.16
C GLU A 9 -7.06 -1.02 11.31
N PRO A 10 -6.77 -1.83 10.26
CA PRO A 10 -5.68 -1.57 9.32
C PRO A 10 -5.75 -0.18 8.68
N LEU A 11 -6.94 0.27 8.28
CA LEU A 11 -7.15 1.60 7.68
C LEU A 11 -6.80 2.71 8.67
N THR A 12 -7.21 2.54 9.93
CA THR A 12 -6.97 3.53 11.00
C THR A 12 -5.48 3.63 11.32
N ILE A 13 -4.78 2.50 11.41
CA ILE A 13 -3.33 2.45 11.65
C ILE A 13 -2.58 3.13 10.50
N THR A 14 -2.90 2.78 9.25
CA THR A 14 -2.29 3.39 8.07
C THR A 14 -2.56 4.90 8.02
N ALA A 15 -3.79 5.36 8.31
CA ALA A 15 -4.11 6.77 8.32
C ALA A 15 -3.29 7.55 9.37
N ASN A 16 -3.09 6.97 10.56
CA ASN A 16 -2.26 7.58 11.60
C ASN A 16 -0.79 7.69 11.20
N ILE A 17 -0.24 6.66 10.53
CA ILE A 17 1.13 6.67 10.00
C ILE A 17 1.27 7.75 8.92
N LEU A 18 0.29 7.85 8.01
CA LEU A 18 0.32 8.81 6.90
C LEU A 18 0.20 10.27 7.35
N GLN A 19 -0.51 10.52 8.44
CA GLN A 19 -0.66 11.86 9.04
C GLN A 19 0.57 12.30 9.86
N GLY A 20 1.51 11.38 10.15
CA GLY A 20 2.78 11.73 10.77
C GLY A 20 3.63 12.58 9.82
N GLY A 21 4.12 13.73 10.28
CA GLY A 21 4.76 14.78 9.45
C GLY A 21 6.03 14.41 8.67
N CYS A 22 6.43 13.13 8.66
CA CYS A 22 7.55 12.59 7.90
C CYS A 22 7.08 11.55 6.86
N THR A 23 5.96 11.80 6.19
CA THR A 23 5.43 10.90 5.15
C THR A 23 6.29 10.95 3.89
N ARG A 24 7.43 10.24 3.95
CA ARG A 24 8.23 9.92 2.77
C ARG A 24 7.34 9.11 1.83
N LEU A 25 7.41 9.42 0.54
CA LEU A 25 6.65 8.77 -0.53
C LEU A 25 6.78 7.23 -0.48
N VAL A 26 7.90 6.71 0.03
CA VAL A 26 8.12 5.30 0.39
C VAL A 26 7.07 4.75 1.37
N ILE A 27 6.83 5.45 2.48
CA ILE A 27 5.93 5.02 3.56
C ILE A 27 4.50 4.95 3.03
N THR A 28 4.11 5.92 2.20
CA THR A 28 2.81 5.91 1.54
C THR A 28 2.66 4.74 0.57
N ALA A 29 3.73 4.39 -0.17
CA ALA A 29 3.75 3.24 -1.07
C ALA A 29 3.53 1.94 -0.29
N LEU A 30 4.33 1.74 0.76
CA LEU A 30 4.28 0.55 1.61
C LEU A 30 2.95 0.42 2.33
N CYS A 31 2.37 1.53 2.77
CA CYS A 31 1.04 1.54 3.37
C CYS A 31 -0.05 1.11 2.39
N LEU A 32 0.02 1.60 1.14
CA LEU A 32 -0.94 1.24 0.10
C LEU A 32 -0.83 -0.24 -0.29
N GLU A 33 0.41 -0.74 -0.45
CA GLU A 33 0.71 -2.14 -0.72
C GLU A 33 0.24 -3.06 0.41
N ASN A 34 0.55 -2.70 1.66
CA ASN A 34 0.14 -3.47 2.84
C ASN A 34 -1.38 -3.55 2.97
N LEU A 35 -2.10 -2.44 2.73
CA LEU A 35 -3.56 -2.47 2.70
C LEU A 35 -4.08 -3.33 1.55
N TYR A 36 -3.48 -3.25 0.37
CA TYR A 36 -3.88 -4.10 -0.75
C TYR A 36 -3.74 -5.60 -0.41
N HIS A 37 -2.64 -5.97 0.26
CA HIS A 37 -2.37 -7.34 0.69
C HIS A 37 -3.32 -7.81 1.80
N ILE A 38 -3.52 -7.01 2.86
CA ILE A 38 -4.41 -7.35 3.99
C ILE A 38 -5.84 -7.60 3.51
N TYR A 39 -6.34 -6.76 2.60
CA TYR A 39 -7.71 -6.90 2.08
C TYR A 39 -7.81 -7.89 0.91
N GLY A 40 -6.69 -8.41 0.41
CA GLY A 40 -6.65 -9.50 -0.57
C GLY A 40 -6.64 -10.91 0.04
N ASP A 41 -6.54 -11.04 1.36
CA ASP A 41 -6.58 -12.34 2.04
C ASP A 41 -7.96 -12.99 1.87
N VAL A 42 -7.98 -14.29 1.55
CA VAL A 42 -9.18 -15.14 1.39
C VAL A 42 -10.07 -15.13 2.64
N LYS A 43 -9.52 -14.82 3.81
CA LYS A 43 -10.26 -14.71 5.07
C LYS A 43 -11.08 -13.42 5.20
N MET A 44 -10.82 -12.44 4.33
CA MET A 44 -11.52 -11.16 4.36
C MET A 44 -12.86 -11.26 3.63
N ASP A 45 -13.86 -10.53 4.12
CA ASP A 45 -15.17 -10.50 3.49
C ASP A 45 -15.07 -9.93 2.06
N SER A 46 -15.63 -10.64 1.08
CA SER A 46 -15.50 -10.32 -0.35
C SER A 46 -16.02 -8.92 -0.70
N GLU A 47 -17.11 -8.48 -0.05
CA GLU A 47 -17.67 -7.15 -0.29
C GLU A 47 -16.74 -6.06 0.25
N ILE A 48 -16.16 -6.27 1.43
CA ILE A 48 -15.22 -5.35 2.06
C ILE A 48 -13.92 -5.29 1.24
N SER A 49 -13.40 -6.44 0.83
CA SER A 49 -12.22 -6.57 -0.03
C SER A 49 -12.40 -5.78 -1.32
N THR A 50 -13.50 -6.02 -2.03
CA THR A 50 -13.81 -5.35 -3.30
C THR A 50 -13.93 -3.83 -3.12
N ALA A 51 -14.66 -3.38 -2.10
CA ALA A 51 -14.85 -1.95 -1.84
C ALA A 51 -13.53 -1.24 -1.49
N VAL A 52 -12.67 -1.88 -0.69
CA VAL A 52 -11.38 -1.31 -0.30
C VAL A 52 -10.40 -1.32 -1.46
N HIS A 53 -10.31 -2.41 -2.23
CA HIS A 53 -9.49 -2.45 -3.45
C HIS A 53 -9.92 -1.40 -4.47
N ALA A 54 -11.21 -1.24 -4.73
CA ALA A 54 -11.71 -0.19 -5.62
C ALA A 54 -11.37 1.23 -5.11
N SER A 55 -11.38 1.45 -3.79
CA SER A 55 -10.99 2.72 -3.19
C SER A 55 -9.48 2.96 -3.29
N LEU A 56 -8.66 1.92 -3.05
CA LEU A 56 -7.20 1.97 -3.18
C LEU A 56 -6.79 2.23 -4.64
N GLU A 57 -7.45 1.59 -5.60
CA GLU A 57 -7.19 1.75 -7.03
C GLU A 57 -7.52 3.17 -7.50
N LYS A 58 -8.63 3.75 -7.05
CA LYS A 58 -8.95 5.18 -7.31
C LYS A 58 -7.86 6.11 -6.79
N HIS A 59 -7.35 5.86 -5.59
CA HIS A 59 -6.25 6.63 -5.03
C HIS A 59 -4.93 6.39 -5.77
N TRP A 60 -4.69 5.16 -6.23
CA TRP A 60 -3.52 4.80 -7.03
C TRP A 60 -3.51 5.48 -8.40
N VAL A 61 -4.66 5.54 -9.10
CA VAL A 61 -4.78 6.23 -10.40
C VAL A 61 -4.53 7.74 -10.27
N LYS A 62 -4.96 8.34 -9.16
CA LYS A 62 -4.75 9.77 -8.90
C LYS A 62 -3.32 10.08 -8.42
N ALA A 63 -2.63 9.10 -7.87
CA ALA A 63 -1.26 9.26 -7.40
C ALA A 63 -0.27 9.36 -8.56
N ASN A 64 0.89 9.98 -8.33
CA ASN A 64 2.01 9.93 -9.27
C ASN A 64 2.64 8.53 -9.23
N GLN A 65 1.99 7.55 -9.85
CA GLN A 65 2.36 6.13 -9.84
C GLN A 65 3.83 5.91 -10.18
N GLY A 66 4.34 6.61 -11.19
CA GLY A 66 5.75 6.53 -11.58
C GLY A 66 6.70 6.92 -10.44
N VAL A 67 6.38 7.96 -9.66
CA VAL A 67 7.20 8.37 -8.52
C VAL A 67 7.12 7.35 -7.40
N PHE A 68 5.95 6.75 -7.15
CA PHE A 68 5.77 5.67 -6.18
C PHE A 68 6.58 4.42 -6.56
N ILE A 69 6.46 3.97 -7.81
CA ILE A 69 7.20 2.82 -8.35
C ILE A 69 8.70 3.10 -8.28
N CYS A 70 9.17 4.24 -8.79
CA CYS A 70 10.58 4.62 -8.70
C CYS A 70 11.07 4.66 -7.26
N THR A 71 10.26 5.17 -6.33
CA THR A 71 10.63 5.26 -4.91
C THR A 71 10.74 3.90 -4.25
N VAL A 72 9.89 2.93 -4.61
CA VAL A 72 10.01 1.54 -4.13
C VAL A 72 11.21 0.84 -4.78
N MET A 73 11.40 0.99 -6.09
CA MET A 73 12.49 0.35 -6.83
C MET A 73 13.87 0.89 -6.45
N LEU A 74 13.99 2.20 -6.24
CA LEU A 74 15.24 2.87 -5.87
C LEU A 74 15.50 2.84 -4.37
N ASN A 75 14.61 2.25 -3.57
CA ASN A 75 14.85 2.13 -2.14
C ASN A 75 15.87 1.00 -1.88
N PRO A 76 17.10 1.32 -1.43
CA PRO A 76 18.14 0.31 -1.20
C PRO A 76 17.76 -0.67 -0.08
N PHE A 77 16.78 -0.33 0.76
CA PHE A 77 16.28 -1.21 1.82
C PHE A 77 15.15 -2.14 1.36
N LEU A 78 14.49 -1.83 0.24
CA LEU A 78 13.46 -2.71 -0.35
C LEU A 78 14.02 -3.66 -1.40
N CYS A 79 15.28 -3.45 -1.81
CA CYS A 79 16.15 -4.39 -2.54
C CYS A 79 15.40 -5.26 -3.57
N THR A 80 14.57 -4.62 -4.39
CA THR A 80 13.97 -5.30 -5.53
C THR A 80 15.05 -5.33 -6.61
N SER A 81 15.49 -6.53 -7.00
CA SER A 81 16.46 -6.72 -8.09
C SER A 81 15.79 -6.39 -9.42
N CYS A 82 15.46 -5.12 -9.65
CA CYS A 82 14.80 -4.65 -10.86
C CYS A 82 15.78 -4.31 -11.98
N PHE A 83 17.04 -4.13 -11.62
CA PHE A 83 18.13 -4.04 -12.57
C PHE A 83 18.87 -5.38 -12.55
N SER A 84 18.87 -6.08 -13.67
CA SER A 84 19.84 -7.14 -13.92
C SER A 84 21.22 -6.55 -13.67
N SER A 85 22.01 -7.18 -12.79
CA SER A 85 23.43 -6.85 -12.67
C SER A 85 24.02 -7.03 -14.06
N GLY A 86 24.33 -5.93 -14.73
CA GLY A 86 25.03 -5.94 -16.01
C GLY A 86 26.41 -6.53 -15.79
N VAL A 87 26.50 -7.85 -15.81
CA VAL A 87 27.75 -8.58 -15.96
C VAL A 87 27.98 -8.73 -17.46
N SER A 88 28.87 -7.88 -17.98
CA SER A 88 29.56 -8.09 -19.26
C SER A 88 30.46 -9.31 -19.19
#